data_AF-A0A423L1J7-F1
#
_entry.id   AF-A0A423L1J7-F1
#
_cell.length_a   1.000
_cell.length_b   1.000
_cell.length_c   1.000
_cell.angle_alpha   90.00
_cell.angle_beta   90.00
_cell.angle_gamma   90.00
#
_symmetry.space_group_name_H-M   'P 1'
#
loop_
_entity.id
_entity.type
_entity.pdbx_description
1 polymer ?
#
loop_
_entity_poly.entity_id
_entity_poly.type
_entity_poly.pdbx_seq_one_letter_code
_entity_poly.pdbx_strand_id
1 'polypeptide(L)'
;MPVIGLSLALASASTFAANTPCSGKKGGIDRCDGDLFLCNDGSISGSKKSCAAMFGSQGQTRPQKLLQSNDGCACGTGSFCTGPRGGVYCLTPSGNKSYKRK
;
A
#
# COMPACT_ATOMS: atom_id res chain seq x y z
N MET A 1 43.46 40.32 -17.77
CA MET A 1 43.23 38.95 -17.28
C MET A 1 41.97 38.94 -16.43
N PRO A 2 40.76 38.88 -17.01
CA PRO A 2 39.54 38.89 -16.21
C PRO A 2 39.28 37.48 -15.66
N VAL A 3 39.04 37.42 -14.36
CA VAL A 3 38.73 36.22 -13.59
C VAL A 3 37.31 35.77 -13.97
N ILE A 4 37.20 34.64 -14.66
CA ILE A 4 35.91 34.05 -15.05
C ILE A 4 35.32 33.36 -13.81
N GLY A 5 34.41 34.05 -13.13
CA GLY A 5 33.65 33.52 -12.00
C GLY A 5 32.66 32.45 -12.47
N LEU A 6 32.91 31.19 -12.14
CA LEU A 6 32.03 30.06 -12.41
C LEU A 6 30.93 30.00 -11.34
N SER A 7 29.80 30.67 -11.59
CA SER A 7 28.61 30.61 -10.73
C SER A 7 27.81 29.32 -10.99
N LEU A 8 28.03 28.31 -10.15
CA LEU A 8 27.32 27.03 -10.16
C LEU A 8 25.96 27.19 -9.44
N ALA A 9 24.89 27.43 -10.18
CA ALA A 9 23.53 27.48 -9.65
C ALA A 9 23.02 26.05 -9.33
N LEU A 10 23.04 25.67 -8.05
CA LEU A 10 22.40 24.45 -7.56
C LEU A 10 20.86 24.60 -7.61
N ALA A 11 20.23 24.12 -8.67
CA ALA A 11 18.79 23.93 -8.70
C ALA A 11 18.41 22.79 -7.73
N SER A 12 17.80 23.15 -6.60
CA SER A 12 17.26 22.17 -5.65
C SER A 12 16.02 21.52 -6.27
N ALA A 13 16.16 20.30 -6.79
CA ALA A 13 15.01 19.52 -7.24
C ALA A 13 14.21 19.05 -6.02
N SER A 14 13.06 19.68 -5.77
CA SER A 14 12.09 19.25 -4.76
C SER A 14 11.56 17.86 -5.12
N THR A 15 12.08 16.82 -4.48
CA THR A 15 11.53 15.46 -4.61
C THR A 15 10.21 15.37 -3.84
N PHE A 16 9.09 15.52 -4.55
CA PHE A 16 7.77 15.29 -3.99
C PHE A 16 7.55 13.78 -3.89
N ALA A 17 7.86 13.21 -2.72
CA ALA A 17 7.49 11.84 -2.39
C ALA A 17 5.96 11.76 -2.21
N ALA A 18 5.23 11.69 -3.31
CA ALA A 18 3.81 11.41 -3.27
C ALA A 18 3.60 9.98 -2.75
N ASN A 19 2.85 9.81 -1.66
CA ASN A 19 2.41 8.51 -1.14
C ASN A 19 1.38 7.87 -2.08
N THR A 20 1.80 7.55 -3.30
CA THR A 20 0.97 6.88 -4.28
C THR A 20 0.69 5.45 -3.81
N PRO A 21 -0.55 4.97 -3.90
CA PRO A 21 -0.84 3.59 -3.58
C PRO A 21 -0.11 2.65 -4.55
N CYS A 22 0.43 1.55 -4.03
CA CYS A 22 1.06 0.49 -4.82
C CYS A 22 2.25 0.89 -5.71
N SER A 23 3.14 1.78 -5.24
CA SER A 23 4.32 2.21 -6.01
C SER A 23 5.51 1.23 -6.00
N GLY A 24 6.44 1.43 -6.93
CA GLY A 24 7.69 0.68 -7.02
C GLY A 24 7.44 -0.80 -7.30
N LYS A 25 8.05 -1.68 -6.49
CA LYS A 25 7.95 -3.15 -6.64
C LYS A 25 6.54 -3.72 -6.51
N LYS A 26 5.57 -2.94 -6.00
CA LYS A 26 4.17 -3.35 -5.86
C LYS A 26 3.43 -3.42 -7.20
N GLY A 27 3.95 -2.75 -8.24
CA GLY A 27 3.45 -2.87 -9.61
C GLY A 27 2.10 -2.19 -9.88
N GLY A 28 1.70 -1.20 -9.08
CA GLY A 28 0.42 -0.51 -9.23
C GLY A 28 -0.75 -1.21 -8.53
N ILE A 29 -1.91 -0.56 -8.58
CA ILE A 29 -3.15 -1.02 -7.95
C ILE A 29 -3.74 -2.14 -8.83
N ASP A 30 -4.01 -3.29 -8.23
CA ASP A 30 -4.80 -4.38 -8.84
C ASP A 30 -6.29 -4.06 -8.70
N ARG A 31 -6.74 -3.87 -7.44
CA ARG A 31 -8.13 -3.51 -7.11
C ARG A 31 -8.27 -2.94 -5.70
N CYS A 32 -9.47 -2.53 -5.32
CA CYS A 32 -9.82 -2.21 -3.94
C CYS A 32 -10.26 -3.46 -3.17
N ASP A 33 -9.80 -3.61 -1.93
CA ASP A 33 -10.31 -4.54 -0.92
C ASP A 33 -10.95 -3.71 0.21
N GLY A 34 -12.20 -3.29 0.00
CA GLY A 34 -12.83 -2.23 0.80
C GLY A 34 -12.09 -0.90 0.63
N ASP A 35 -11.63 -0.31 1.74
CA ASP A 35 -10.83 0.92 1.72
C ASP A 35 -9.35 0.72 1.40
N LEU A 36 -8.86 -0.53 1.46
CA LEU A 36 -7.45 -0.83 1.17
C LEU A 36 -7.24 -1.01 -0.34
N PHE A 37 -6.06 -0.60 -0.82
CA PHE A 37 -5.62 -0.95 -2.18
C PHE A 37 -4.91 -2.29 -2.14
N LEU A 38 -5.37 -3.25 -2.93
CA LEU A 38 -4.65 -4.46 -3.27
C LEU A 38 -3.74 -4.14 -4.45
N CYS A 39 -2.47 -4.53 -4.34
CA CYS A 39 -1.46 -4.28 -5.36
C CYS A 39 -1.25 -5.51 -6.25
N ASN A 40 -0.65 -5.33 -7.43
CA ASN A 40 -0.36 -6.42 -8.37
C ASN A 40 0.58 -7.50 -7.78
N ASP A 41 1.43 -7.15 -6.83
CA ASP A 41 2.26 -8.13 -6.10
C ASP A 41 1.44 -8.97 -5.09
N GLY A 42 0.13 -8.74 -4.99
CA GLY A 42 -0.78 -9.41 -4.06
C GLY A 42 -0.70 -8.90 -2.62
N SER A 43 0.06 -7.85 -2.35
CA SER A 43 0.14 -7.19 -1.05
C SER A 43 -0.86 -6.04 -0.93
N ILE A 44 -1.16 -5.63 0.30
CA ILE A 44 -1.97 -4.43 0.54
C ILE A 44 -1.10 -3.17 0.62
N SER A 45 -1.61 -2.07 0.08
CA SER A 45 -0.93 -0.77 0.10
C SER A 45 -0.88 -0.17 1.50
N GLY A 46 0.26 0.40 1.85
CA GLY A 46 0.43 1.16 3.09
C GLY A 46 0.00 2.63 2.98
N SER A 47 -0.65 3.04 1.89
CA SER A 47 -1.15 4.42 1.74
C SER A 47 -2.28 4.69 2.73
N LYS A 48 -2.37 5.94 3.22
CA LYS A 48 -3.46 6.40 4.10
C LYS A 48 -4.72 6.81 3.33
N LYS A 49 -4.65 6.82 2.00
CA LYS A 49 -5.79 7.14 1.16
C LYS A 49 -6.80 5.98 1.22
N SER A 50 -8.08 6.29 1.05
CA SER A 50 -9.11 5.26 0.93
C SER A 50 -9.31 4.92 -0.55
N CYS A 51 -9.20 3.64 -0.89
CA CYS A 51 -9.42 3.16 -2.26
C CYS A 51 -10.85 3.47 -2.72
N ALA A 52 -11.84 3.25 -1.85
CA ALA A 52 -13.24 3.57 -2.09
C ALA A 52 -13.47 5.07 -2.36
N ALA A 53 -12.75 5.96 -1.67
CA ALA A 53 -12.86 7.40 -1.88
C ALA A 53 -12.20 7.87 -3.19
N MET A 54 -11.16 7.18 -3.67
CA MET A 54 -10.45 7.56 -4.90
C MET A 54 -11.14 7.05 -6.17
N PHE A 55 -11.71 5.85 -6.14
CA PHE A 55 -12.25 5.20 -7.33
C PHE A 55 -13.78 5.12 -7.37
N GLY A 56 -14.47 5.58 -6.33
CA GLY A 56 -15.90 5.35 -6.16
C GLY A 56 -16.18 3.89 -5.83
N SER A 57 -17.27 3.62 -5.12
CA SER A 57 -17.63 2.29 -4.64
C SER A 57 -17.88 1.30 -5.78
N GLN A 58 -16.84 0.56 -6.17
CA GLN A 58 -16.90 -0.74 -6.82
C GLN A 58 -16.38 -1.86 -5.90
N GLY A 59 -16.20 -1.56 -4.62
CA GLY A 59 -15.91 -2.54 -3.58
C GLY A 59 -17.06 -2.55 -2.59
N GLN A 60 -17.91 -3.57 -2.65
CA GLN A 60 -18.84 -3.92 -1.58
C GLN A 60 -18.17 -3.71 -0.23
N THR A 61 -18.87 -3.06 0.71
CA THR A 61 -18.53 -3.00 2.13
C THR A 61 -18.50 -4.43 2.68
N ARG A 62 -17.45 -5.17 2.35
CA ARG A 62 -17.34 -6.58 2.66
C ARG A 62 -16.93 -6.67 4.12
N PRO A 63 -17.73 -7.33 4.97
CA PRO A 63 -17.40 -7.50 6.37
C PRO A 63 -16.02 -8.16 6.48
N GLN A 64 -15.12 -7.46 7.15
CA GLN A 64 -13.73 -7.88 7.32
C GLN A 64 -13.73 -9.00 8.37
N LYS A 65 -13.51 -10.25 7.95
CA LYS A 65 -13.48 -11.37 8.88
C LYS A 65 -12.10 -11.44 9.51
N LEU A 66 -12.02 -11.16 10.81
CA LEU A 66 -10.80 -11.34 11.58
C LEU A 66 -10.71 -12.82 12.01
N LEU A 67 -9.70 -13.52 11.52
CA LEU A 67 -9.38 -14.88 11.92
C LEU A 67 -8.26 -14.86 12.98
N GLN A 68 -8.45 -15.68 14.01
CA GLN A 68 -7.42 -15.93 15.03
C GLN A 68 -6.46 -17.06 14.63
N SER A 69 -6.77 -17.80 13.56
CA SER A 69 -5.88 -18.82 12.98
C SER A 69 -5.01 -18.23 11.88
N ASN A 70 -3.81 -18.77 11.69
CA ASN A 70 -2.86 -18.36 10.66
C ASN A 70 -3.26 -18.84 9.25
N ASP A 71 -4.26 -19.71 9.16
CA ASP A 71 -4.74 -20.32 7.92
C ASP A 71 -5.98 -19.60 7.39
N GLY A 72 -5.96 -19.21 6.11
CA GLY A 72 -7.15 -18.67 5.42
C GLY A 72 -7.27 -17.14 5.33
N CYS A 73 -6.22 -16.38 5.68
CA CYS A 73 -6.22 -14.91 5.60
C CYS A 73 -5.52 -14.37 4.34
N ALA A 74 -5.98 -14.75 3.14
CA ALA A 74 -5.37 -14.29 1.89
C ALA A 74 -5.70 -12.80 1.62
N CYS A 75 -4.71 -12.03 1.19
CA CYS A 75 -4.92 -10.63 0.80
C CYS A 75 -5.94 -10.52 -0.35
N GLY A 76 -6.85 -9.54 -0.28
CA GLY A 76 -7.88 -9.33 -1.30
C GLY A 76 -9.11 -10.21 -1.18
N THR A 77 -9.23 -10.99 -0.09
CA THR A 77 -10.42 -11.79 0.24
C THR A 77 -11.22 -11.18 1.40
N GLY A 78 -10.84 -10.01 1.92
CA GLY A 78 -11.43 -9.44 3.14
C GLY A 78 -11.21 -10.25 4.43
N SER A 79 -10.43 -11.33 4.38
CA SER A 79 -10.05 -12.14 5.55
C SER A 79 -8.68 -11.71 6.05
N PHE A 80 -8.61 -11.32 7.33
CA PHE A 80 -7.37 -10.89 7.96
C PHE A 80 -7.06 -11.71 9.20
N CYS A 81 -5.78 -12.00 9.39
CA CYS A 81 -5.25 -12.68 10.54
C CYS A 81 -4.79 -11.66 11.57
N THR A 82 -4.80 -12.04 12.85
CA THR A 82 -4.18 -11.25 13.91
C THR A 82 -2.91 -11.93 14.39
N GLY A 83 -1.79 -11.20 14.35
CA GLY A 83 -0.50 -11.70 14.81
C GLY A 83 -0.39 -11.71 16.33
N PRO A 84 0.66 -12.35 16.89
CA PRO A 84 0.87 -12.45 18.34
C PRO A 84 1.05 -11.09 19.03
N ARG A 85 1.42 -10.05 18.27
CA ARG A 85 1.54 -8.66 18.74
C ARG A 85 0.25 -7.84 18.52
N GLY A 86 -0.87 -8.47 18.20
CA GLY A 86 -2.15 -7.81 17.92
C GLY A 86 -2.22 -7.08 16.57
N GLY A 87 -1.18 -7.17 15.74
CA GLY A 87 -1.16 -6.57 14.40
C GLY A 87 -2.00 -7.38 13.42
N VAL A 88 -2.86 -6.70 12.66
CA VAL A 88 -3.71 -7.33 11.63
C VAL A 88 -2.93 -7.46 10.33
N TYR A 89 -2.95 -8.64 9.69
CA TYR A 89 -2.26 -8.90 8.43
C TYR A 89 -3.04 -9.85 7.52
N CYS A 90 -2.66 -9.87 6.26
CA CYS A 90 -3.05 -10.89 5.29
C CYS A 90 -1.81 -11.54 4.67
N LEU A 91 -1.97 -12.70 4.06
CA LEU A 91 -0.93 -13.43 3.36
C LEU A 91 -1.05 -13.15 1.86
N THR A 92 0.06 -12.75 1.24
CA THR A 92 0.13 -12.62 -0.22
C THR A 92 0.19 -14.01 -0.86
N PRO A 93 -0.08 -14.14 -2.17
CA PRO A 93 0.06 -15.41 -2.89
C PRO A 93 1.47 -16.01 -2.79
N SER A 94 2.48 -15.16 -2.63
CA SER A 94 3.88 -15.56 -2.42
C SER A 94 4.20 -15.97 -0.97
N GLY A 95 3.21 -16.05 -0.08
CA GLY A 95 3.37 -16.43 1.32
C GLY A 95 3.90 -15.34 2.24
N ASN A 96 4.01 -14.09 1.77
CA ASN A 96 4.51 -12.98 2.59
C ASN A 96 3.39 -12.36 3.44
N LYS A 97 3.69 -11.94 4.66
CA LYS A 97 2.74 -11.21 5.51
C LYS A 97 2.67 -9.74 5.10
N SER A 98 1.47 -9.27 4.79
CA SER A 98 1.18 -7.86 4.50
C SER A 98 0.29 -7.29 5.62
N TYR A 99 0.83 -6.36 6.39
CA TYR A 99 0.15 -5.81 7.56
C TYR A 99 -0.80 -4.68 7.20
N LYS A 100 -2.01 -4.74 7.75
CA LYS A 100 -3.02 -3.68 7.64
C LYS A 100 -2.61 -2.53 8.55
N ARG A 101 -2.68 -1.31 8.00
CA ARG A 101 -2.52 -0.08 8.78
C ARG A 101 -3.71 0.07 9.74
N LYS A 102 -3.45 0.58 10.93
CA LYS A 102 -4.46 0.90 11.95
C LYS A 102 -4.99 2.31 11.74
#